data_AF-A0A4P7H7B9-F1
#
_entry.id   AF-A0A4P7H7B9-F1
#
_cell.length_a   1.000
_cell.length_b   1.000
_cell.length_c   1.000
_cell.angle_alpha   90.00
_cell.angle_beta   90.00
_cell.angle_gamma   90.00
#
_symmetry.space_group_name_H-M   'P 1'
#
loop_
_entity.id
_entity.type
_entity.pdbx_description
1 polymer ?
#
loop_
_entity_poly.entity_id
_entity_poly.type
_entity_poly.pdbx_seq_one_letter_code
_entity_poly.pdbx_strand_id
1 'polypeptide(L)'
;MGRLARPTHAVEKRIVEVETARPNSSGRDRKTTRRTGQQLGRTAPDPGAARLLGAQHRSSSLARRVVVGGLAVAGALVLAGCDSVSGIPGDEPAPAAVTTPPAAVPTIHATSAAPAPSAAAPSTGAVAELPAAVQRWADDLKTSTIAQLQAKCWTIAPKNVSDMYGDEQPILAALAQPGTATKDAVTWKTRTTTVAVERAALDTGYACPRVASAGADIEYNDADARHTVRRYLARIVGTPLDAADKDGTYPLVCKASPATWDPTGTGRPSAAPLANNPGKLTGVTKFADQEISSETLRGDYLAVEVPVTNSAGVTKTRTFTLVAGAQGYCIGDVSP
;
A
#
# COMPACT_ATOMS: atom_id res chain seq x y z
N MET A 1 -29.39 6.56 -65.48
CA MET A 1 -30.36 6.49 -64.37
C MET A 1 -29.58 6.49 -63.06
N GLY A 2 -29.89 7.41 -62.13
CA GLY A 2 -29.57 7.33 -60.69
C GLY A 2 -28.19 7.79 -60.22
N ARG A 3 -27.98 9.11 -60.05
CA ARG A 3 -27.01 9.69 -59.09
C ARG A 3 -27.75 10.00 -57.79
N LEU A 4 -27.13 9.77 -56.63
CA LEU A 4 -27.48 10.44 -55.38
C LEU A 4 -26.21 10.91 -54.66
N ALA A 5 -26.12 12.22 -54.53
CA ALA A 5 -25.09 12.99 -53.87
C ALA A 5 -25.49 13.30 -52.41
N ARG A 6 -24.49 13.48 -51.53
CA ARG A 6 -24.63 14.08 -50.20
C ARG A 6 -24.58 15.62 -50.29
N PRO A 7 -25.32 16.30 -49.40
CA PRO A 7 -24.84 17.52 -48.73
C PRO A 7 -25.05 17.38 -47.19
N THR A 8 -24.65 18.25 -46.25
CA THR A 8 -24.67 19.72 -46.24
C THR A 8 -23.95 20.24 -44.96
N HIS A 9 -23.03 21.19 -45.15
CA HIS A 9 -22.80 22.46 -44.42
C HIS A 9 -22.77 22.58 -42.88
N ALA A 10 -21.64 23.16 -42.42
CA ALA A 10 -21.47 23.92 -41.18
C ALA A 10 -21.89 25.39 -41.38
N VAL A 11 -22.37 26.04 -40.31
CA VAL A 11 -22.62 27.50 -40.25
C VAL A 11 -22.06 28.08 -38.96
N GLU A 12 -21.06 28.94 -39.13
CA GLU A 12 -20.55 29.93 -38.18
C GLU A 12 -21.32 31.24 -38.39
N LYS A 13 -21.64 31.98 -37.33
CA LYS A 13 -21.89 33.44 -37.42
C LYS A 13 -21.71 34.17 -36.09
N ARG A 14 -21.25 35.41 -36.26
CA ARG A 14 -20.48 36.32 -35.39
C ARG A 14 -21.35 37.51 -34.94
N ILE A 15 -20.95 38.12 -33.80
CA ILE A 15 -20.95 39.58 -33.45
C ILE A 15 -22.37 40.19 -33.21
N VAL A 16 -22.62 41.05 -32.21
CA VAL A 16 -22.31 42.51 -32.13
C VAL A 16 -22.43 43.03 -30.67
N GLU A 17 -21.49 43.92 -30.30
CA GLU A 17 -21.45 44.82 -29.11
C GLU A 17 -22.64 45.77 -28.99
N VAL A 18 -23.03 46.18 -27.78
CA VAL A 18 -23.35 47.60 -27.48
C VAL A 18 -23.03 47.92 -26.01
N GLU A 19 -22.30 49.02 -25.83
CA GLU A 19 -21.85 49.69 -24.62
C GLU A 19 -22.96 50.51 -23.91
N THR A 20 -23.02 50.54 -22.57
CA THR A 20 -23.26 51.78 -21.78
C THR A 20 -23.20 51.63 -20.24
N ALA A 21 -22.33 52.46 -19.64
CA ALA A 21 -22.44 53.29 -18.43
C ALA A 21 -22.85 52.78 -17.01
N ARG A 22 -22.04 53.25 -16.04
CA ARG A 22 -22.09 53.18 -14.55
C ARG A 22 -23.27 53.96 -13.91
N PRO A 23 -23.62 53.80 -12.60
CA PRO A 23 -22.92 54.42 -11.42
C PRO A 23 -22.77 53.46 -10.20
N ASN A 24 -21.64 53.42 -9.48
CA ASN A 24 -21.19 54.24 -8.34
C ASN A 24 -21.82 53.87 -6.96
N SER A 25 -21.02 53.33 -6.02
CA SER A 25 -21.14 53.61 -4.57
C SER A 25 -19.97 53.03 -3.75
N SER A 26 -19.07 53.93 -3.32
CA SER A 26 -18.46 54.07 -1.98
C SER A 26 -18.29 52.85 -1.04
N GLY A 27 -17.02 52.56 -0.73
CA GLY A 27 -16.43 52.84 0.59
C GLY A 27 -16.51 51.77 1.69
N ARG A 28 -15.34 51.23 2.10
CA ARG A 28 -14.80 51.49 3.46
C ARG A 28 -13.36 50.98 3.63
N ASP A 29 -12.56 51.85 4.24
CA ASP A 29 -11.19 51.70 4.70
C ASP A 29 -10.95 50.58 5.72
N ARG A 30 -9.72 50.05 5.74
CA ARG A 30 -8.89 50.00 6.96
C ARG A 30 -7.39 49.83 6.65
N LYS A 31 -6.73 50.99 6.66
CA LYS A 31 -5.40 51.35 7.22
C LYS A 31 -4.69 50.24 8.04
N THR A 32 -3.46 49.90 7.62
CA THR A 32 -2.36 49.62 8.56
C THR A 32 -1.06 50.22 8.03
N THR A 33 -0.40 50.97 8.91
CA THR A 33 0.68 51.91 8.66
C THR A 33 2.04 51.22 8.59
N ARG A 34 2.87 51.63 7.61
CA ARG A 34 4.32 51.38 7.52
C ARG A 34 5.10 52.14 8.60
N ARG A 35 6.31 51.65 8.92
CA ARG A 35 7.58 52.41 9.09
C ARG A 35 8.68 51.44 9.61
N THR A 36 9.97 51.48 9.26
CA THR A 36 10.83 52.24 8.32
C THR A 36 12.21 51.57 8.26
N GLY A 37 12.98 51.85 7.18
CA GLY A 37 14.45 51.78 7.13
C GLY A 37 14.95 50.74 6.12
N GLN A 38 15.92 50.97 5.22
CA GLN A 38 16.85 52.08 4.92
C GLN A 38 17.57 51.62 3.61
N GLN A 39 17.43 52.31 2.46
CA GLN A 39 18.42 53.20 1.80
C GLN A 39 19.41 52.55 0.79
N LEU A 40 19.69 53.29 -0.31
CA LEU A 40 20.66 53.13 -1.42
C LEU A 40 20.11 52.32 -2.63
N GLY A 41 20.19 52.72 -3.90
CA GLY A 41 20.78 53.84 -4.65
C GLY A 41 20.43 53.66 -6.15
N ARG A 42 20.46 54.76 -6.93
CA ARG A 42 20.08 54.93 -8.36
C ARG A 42 20.93 54.02 -9.31
N THR A 43 20.51 53.56 -10.49
CA THR A 43 20.09 54.26 -11.74
C THR A 43 19.56 53.24 -12.78
N ALA A 44 18.56 53.62 -13.58
CA ALA A 44 18.13 52.95 -14.82
C ALA A 44 18.71 53.70 -16.07
N PRO A 45 18.65 53.15 -17.30
CA PRO A 45 17.40 53.17 -18.06
C PRO A 45 17.08 51.90 -18.90
N ASP A 46 15.78 51.61 -18.97
CA ASP A 46 15.08 50.83 -20.02
C ASP A 46 14.97 51.68 -21.31
N PRO A 47 14.68 51.16 -22.54
CA PRO A 47 13.42 50.44 -22.78
C PRO A 47 13.40 49.41 -23.94
N GLY A 48 12.41 48.50 -23.91
CA GLY A 48 12.07 47.67 -25.07
C GLY A 48 10.78 46.87 -24.88
N ALA A 49 9.65 47.51 -25.14
CA ALA A 49 8.29 47.04 -24.89
C ALA A 49 7.80 45.90 -25.81
N ALA A 50 7.03 44.97 -25.22
CA ALA A 50 5.80 44.36 -25.77
C ALA A 50 5.23 43.42 -24.69
N ARG A 51 4.27 43.83 -23.83
CA ARG A 51 2.83 43.90 -24.08
C ARG A 51 2.29 42.61 -24.73
N LEU A 52 1.67 41.73 -23.93
CA LEU A 52 0.22 41.49 -23.92
C LEU A 52 -0.16 40.19 -23.21
N LEU A 53 -1.13 40.33 -22.27
CA LEU A 53 -2.19 39.37 -21.89
C LEU A 53 -1.71 38.11 -21.12
N GLY A 54 -2.28 37.70 -20.00
CA GLY A 54 -3.55 38.02 -19.35
C GLY A 54 -4.11 36.73 -18.70
N ALA A 55 -4.51 36.83 -17.43
CA ALA A 55 -5.34 35.90 -16.64
C ALA A 55 -4.79 34.47 -16.38
N GLN A 56 -4.33 34.12 -15.19
CA GLN A 56 -5.13 33.84 -13.97
C GLN A 56 -6.43 33.06 -14.22
N HIS A 57 -6.31 31.73 -14.22
CA HIS A 57 -7.43 30.82 -13.98
C HIS A 57 -7.84 30.90 -12.51
N ARG A 58 -9.00 31.50 -12.23
CA ARG A 58 -9.70 31.29 -10.96
C ARG A 58 -10.60 30.06 -11.08
N SER A 59 -10.40 29.13 -10.15
CA SER A 59 -11.38 28.14 -9.72
C SER A 59 -12.68 28.81 -9.29
N SER A 60 -13.83 28.28 -9.70
CA SER A 60 -15.07 28.31 -8.89
C SER A 60 -16.04 27.23 -9.33
N SER A 61 -16.24 26.29 -8.41
CA SER A 61 -17.47 25.56 -8.13
C SER A 61 -18.76 26.16 -8.70
N LEU A 62 -19.53 25.33 -9.42
CA LEU A 62 -20.97 25.45 -9.50
C LEU A 62 -21.62 24.19 -8.94
N ALA A 63 -22.30 24.38 -7.81
CA ALA A 63 -23.21 23.46 -7.19
C ALA A 63 -24.39 23.18 -8.15
N ARG A 64 -24.62 21.91 -8.45
CA ARG A 64 -25.85 21.44 -9.10
C ARG A 64 -26.65 20.63 -8.08
N ARG A 65 -27.71 21.24 -7.56
CA ARG A 65 -28.74 20.55 -6.77
C ARG A 65 -29.51 19.62 -7.70
N VAL A 66 -29.50 18.32 -7.41
CA VAL A 66 -30.43 17.34 -7.96
C VAL A 66 -31.15 16.69 -6.80
N VAL A 67 -32.47 16.90 -6.75
CA VAL A 67 -33.43 16.26 -5.86
C VAL A 67 -34.08 15.14 -6.67
N VAL A 68 -33.86 13.89 -6.27
CA VAL A 68 -34.65 12.69 -6.61
C VAL A 68 -34.45 11.77 -5.40
N GLY A 69 -35.44 11.50 -4.56
CA GLY A 69 -36.64 10.73 -4.87
C GLY A 69 -36.41 9.32 -4.33
N GLY A 70 -36.95 9.05 -3.14
CA GLY A 70 -36.66 7.85 -2.36
C GLY A 70 -37.28 6.56 -2.90
N LEU A 71 -36.75 5.43 -2.42
CA LEU A 71 -37.51 4.20 -2.22
C LEU A 71 -36.84 3.42 -1.08
N ALA A 72 -37.50 3.41 0.08
CA ALA A 72 -37.17 2.51 1.19
C ALA A 72 -37.92 1.20 0.96
N VAL A 73 -37.20 0.09 0.85
CA VAL A 73 -37.79 -1.25 0.91
C VAL A 73 -37.38 -1.87 2.23
N ALA A 74 -38.33 -1.90 3.16
CA ALA A 74 -38.29 -2.68 4.38
C ALA A 74 -38.53 -4.15 4.01
N GLY A 75 -37.57 -5.03 4.31
CA GLY A 75 -37.70 -6.48 4.22
C GLY A 75 -37.77 -7.07 5.62
N ALA A 76 -38.88 -7.75 5.91
CA ALA A 76 -39.25 -8.27 7.21
C ALA A 76 -38.40 -9.47 7.69
N LEU A 77 -38.28 -9.56 9.00
CA LEU A 77 -37.81 -10.69 9.80
C LEU A 77 -38.62 -11.97 9.51
N VAL A 78 -37.95 -13.10 9.36
CA VAL A 78 -38.53 -14.43 9.65
C VAL A 78 -37.62 -15.13 10.66
N LEU A 79 -38.21 -15.37 11.84
CA LEU A 79 -37.69 -16.22 12.90
C LEU A 79 -38.02 -17.69 12.56
N ALA A 80 -37.00 -18.53 12.60
CA ALA A 80 -37.09 -19.95 12.94
C ALA A 80 -35.88 -20.20 13.87
N GLY A 81 -36.00 -20.70 15.10
CA GLY A 81 -36.82 -21.82 15.56
C GLY A 81 -35.85 -22.92 16.00
N CYS A 82 -35.84 -23.22 17.30
CA CYS A 82 -34.87 -24.01 18.07
C CYS A 82 -34.63 -25.45 17.59
N ASP A 83 -33.48 -26.04 17.91
CA ASP A 83 -33.45 -27.07 18.97
C ASP A 83 -32.06 -27.27 19.57
N SER A 84 -32.05 -27.65 20.84
CA SER A 84 -30.94 -27.68 21.77
C SER A 84 -30.45 -29.11 21.93
N VAL A 85 -29.14 -29.34 21.91
CA VAL A 85 -28.53 -30.48 22.61
C VAL A 85 -27.38 -29.96 23.46
N SER A 86 -27.69 -29.76 24.73
CA SER A 86 -26.72 -29.75 25.83
C SER A 86 -26.73 -31.15 26.43
N GLY A 87 -25.57 -31.78 26.56
CA GLY A 87 -25.45 -33.10 27.17
C GLY A 87 -24.05 -33.37 27.68
N ILE A 88 -23.74 -32.86 28.89
CA ILE A 88 -22.79 -33.47 29.85
C ILE A 88 -23.39 -33.16 31.24
N PRO A 89 -23.77 -34.17 32.05
CA PRO A 89 -22.85 -34.57 33.12
C PRO A 89 -22.86 -36.08 33.44
N GLY A 90 -21.66 -36.63 33.66
CA GLY A 90 -21.46 -37.94 34.27
C GLY A 90 -20.11 -37.96 34.98
N ASP A 91 -20.15 -37.72 36.28
CA ASP A 91 -19.03 -37.74 37.23
C ASP A 91 -19.05 -39.07 37.99
N GLU A 92 -17.90 -39.76 38.00
CA GLU A 92 -17.39 -40.80 38.94
C GLU A 92 -18.17 -42.13 39.20
N PRO A 93 -17.53 -43.19 39.77
CA PRO A 93 -16.13 -43.39 40.16
C PRO A 93 -15.46 -44.72 39.69
N ALA A 94 -14.13 -44.79 39.83
CA ALA A 94 -13.35 -46.04 39.91
C ALA A 94 -13.44 -46.64 41.33
N PRO A 95 -13.30 -47.97 41.55
CA PRO A 95 -11.96 -48.58 41.58
C PRO A 95 -11.86 -50.10 41.25
N ALA A 96 -10.60 -50.55 41.27
CA ALA A 96 -10.10 -51.88 41.64
C ALA A 96 -9.60 -52.84 40.54
N ALA A 97 -8.29 -53.03 40.64
CA ALA A 97 -7.38 -54.04 40.09
C ALA A 97 -7.96 -55.44 39.80
N VAL A 98 -7.53 -55.98 38.65
CA VAL A 98 -7.46 -57.43 38.40
C VAL A 98 -6.08 -57.76 37.83
N THR A 99 -5.41 -58.70 38.50
CA THR A 99 -4.09 -59.26 38.20
C THR A 99 -4.21 -60.41 37.20
N THR A 100 -3.45 -60.42 36.09
CA THR A 100 -3.14 -61.64 35.28
C THR A 100 -1.98 -61.37 34.28
N PRO A 101 -1.34 -62.40 33.69
CA PRO A 101 0.05 -62.85 33.89
C PRO A 101 1.06 -62.40 32.79
N PRO A 102 2.38 -62.67 32.94
CA PRO A 102 3.41 -62.21 32.00
C PRO A 102 3.66 -63.22 30.87
N ALA A 103 3.64 -62.76 29.60
CA ALA A 103 4.51 -63.24 28.53
C ALA A 103 4.21 -62.54 27.19
N ALA A 104 5.18 -61.79 26.67
CA ALA A 104 5.73 -61.87 25.31
C ALA A 104 6.61 -60.62 25.09
N VAL A 105 7.93 -60.84 25.01
CA VAL A 105 8.90 -59.80 24.67
C VAL A 105 8.77 -59.49 23.17
N PRO A 106 8.43 -58.27 22.75
CA PRO A 106 8.51 -57.89 21.34
C PRO A 106 9.99 -57.71 20.97
N THR A 107 10.41 -58.39 19.92
CA THR A 107 11.72 -58.21 19.28
C THR A 107 11.86 -56.75 18.84
N ILE A 108 12.83 -56.04 19.41
CA ILE A 108 13.16 -54.67 19.02
C ILE A 108 13.85 -54.74 17.65
N HIS A 109 13.09 -54.57 16.58
CA HIS A 109 13.68 -54.20 15.29
C HIS A 109 14.23 -52.79 15.41
N ALA A 110 15.55 -52.66 15.46
CA ALA A 110 16.25 -51.40 15.30
C ALA A 110 15.95 -50.84 13.91
N THR A 111 14.85 -50.09 13.81
CA THR A 111 14.56 -49.27 12.64
C THR A 111 15.56 -48.13 12.68
N SER A 112 16.50 -48.16 11.73
CA SER A 112 17.44 -47.07 11.50
C SER A 112 16.65 -45.76 11.41
N ALA A 113 16.87 -44.88 12.40
CA ALA A 113 16.23 -43.58 12.43
C ALA A 113 16.65 -42.83 11.16
N ALA A 114 15.66 -42.56 10.30
CA ALA A 114 15.84 -41.65 9.18
C ALA A 114 16.37 -40.32 9.74
N PRO A 115 17.42 -39.73 9.15
CA PRO A 115 17.92 -38.44 9.60
C PRO A 115 16.77 -37.44 9.51
N ALA A 116 16.55 -36.69 10.60
CA ALA A 116 15.64 -35.57 10.63
C ALA A 116 15.90 -34.69 9.39
N PRO A 117 14.87 -34.17 8.71
CA PRO A 117 15.07 -33.27 7.59
C PRO A 117 15.83 -32.04 8.11
N SER A 118 17.14 -32.02 7.82
CA SER A 118 17.93 -30.81 7.89
C SER A 118 17.19 -29.80 7.03
N ALA A 119 16.80 -28.67 7.61
CA ALA A 119 16.23 -27.55 6.87
C ALA A 119 17.26 -27.14 5.82
N ALA A 120 17.11 -27.69 4.61
CA ALA A 120 18.02 -27.45 3.52
C ALA A 120 18.06 -25.94 3.29
N ALA A 121 19.26 -25.37 3.28
CA ALA A 121 19.42 -23.97 2.93
C ALA A 121 18.72 -23.72 1.59
N PRO A 122 18.00 -22.59 1.44
CA PRO A 122 17.25 -22.34 0.22
C PRO A 122 18.18 -22.43 -0.99
N SER A 123 17.80 -23.23 -1.98
CA SER A 123 18.60 -23.44 -3.18
C SER A 123 18.83 -22.10 -3.89
N THR A 124 20.09 -21.73 -4.03
CA THR A 124 20.53 -20.60 -4.85
C THR A 124 20.96 -21.10 -6.23
N GLY A 125 20.79 -20.28 -7.27
CA GLY A 125 21.17 -20.62 -8.65
C GLY A 125 20.02 -20.55 -9.65
N ALA A 126 20.14 -21.28 -10.76
CA ALA A 126 19.15 -21.25 -11.84
C ALA A 126 17.82 -21.88 -11.41
N VAL A 127 16.72 -21.25 -11.77
CA VAL A 127 15.35 -21.73 -11.57
C VAL A 127 14.76 -22.01 -12.94
N ALA A 128 14.64 -23.29 -13.29
CA ALA A 128 14.16 -23.71 -14.60
C ALA A 128 12.64 -23.57 -14.76
N GLU A 129 11.89 -23.85 -13.70
CA GLU A 129 10.42 -23.83 -13.71
C GLU A 129 9.86 -22.65 -12.91
N LEU A 130 8.78 -22.05 -13.41
CA LEU A 130 8.11 -20.95 -12.72
C LEU A 130 7.38 -21.49 -11.48
N PRO A 131 7.66 -20.98 -10.26
CA PRO A 131 6.97 -21.41 -9.06
C PRO A 131 5.46 -21.25 -9.17
N ALA A 132 4.69 -22.23 -8.67
CA ALA A 132 3.23 -22.25 -8.81
C ALA A 132 2.54 -20.97 -8.27
N ALA A 133 3.06 -20.38 -7.20
CA ALA A 133 2.54 -19.12 -6.64
C ALA A 133 2.69 -17.94 -7.62
N VAL A 134 3.77 -17.90 -8.40
CA VAL A 134 4.00 -16.89 -9.44
C VAL A 134 3.21 -17.22 -10.70
N GLN A 135 3.10 -18.50 -11.06
CA GLN A 135 2.30 -18.95 -12.21
C GLN A 135 0.84 -18.52 -12.07
N ARG A 136 0.23 -18.71 -10.88
CA ARG A 136 -1.15 -18.25 -10.59
C ARG A 136 -1.31 -16.75 -10.80
N TRP A 137 -0.35 -15.96 -10.31
CA TRP A 137 -0.34 -14.52 -10.55
C TRP A 137 -0.20 -14.18 -12.04
N ALA A 138 0.67 -14.88 -12.78
CA ALA A 138 0.88 -14.66 -14.20
C ALA A 138 -0.36 -15.02 -15.05
N ASP A 139 -1.16 -15.99 -14.62
CA ASP A 139 -2.43 -16.31 -15.27
C ASP A 139 -3.52 -15.28 -14.97
N ASP A 140 -3.53 -14.75 -13.74
CA ASP A 140 -4.38 -13.61 -13.39
C ASP A 140 -3.97 -12.34 -14.12
N LEU A 141 -2.68 -12.09 -14.35
CA LEU A 141 -2.19 -10.92 -15.10
C LEU A 141 -2.85 -10.82 -16.49
N LYS A 142 -3.04 -11.96 -17.17
CA LYS A 142 -3.62 -12.05 -18.53
C LYS A 142 -5.14 -11.83 -18.57
N THR A 143 -5.83 -12.00 -17.44
CA THR A 143 -7.29 -12.18 -17.43
C THR A 143 -8.01 -11.24 -16.47
N SER A 144 -7.31 -10.74 -15.45
CA SER A 144 -7.85 -9.87 -14.41
C SER A 144 -7.71 -8.40 -14.79
N THR A 145 -8.64 -7.60 -14.30
CA THR A 145 -8.51 -6.13 -14.31
C THR A 145 -7.42 -5.69 -13.32
N ILE A 146 -6.84 -4.50 -13.52
CA ILE A 146 -5.90 -3.90 -12.57
C ILE A 146 -6.49 -3.80 -11.16
N ALA A 147 -7.79 -3.51 -11.02
CA ALA A 147 -8.45 -3.45 -9.71
C ALA A 147 -8.49 -4.81 -9.00
N GLN A 148 -8.72 -5.90 -9.75
CA GLN A 148 -8.66 -7.26 -9.20
C GLN A 148 -7.22 -7.64 -8.81
N LEU A 149 -6.22 -7.24 -9.62
CA LEU A 149 -4.82 -7.44 -9.28
C LEU A 149 -4.40 -6.63 -8.05
N GLN A 150 -4.91 -5.41 -7.88
CA GLN A 150 -4.68 -4.60 -6.67
C GLN A 150 -5.24 -5.28 -5.42
N ALA A 151 -6.43 -5.89 -5.52
CA ALA A 151 -7.02 -6.63 -4.40
C ALA A 151 -6.22 -7.89 -4.06
N LYS A 152 -5.75 -8.66 -5.06
CA LYS A 152 -4.93 -9.86 -4.85
C LYS A 152 -3.51 -9.53 -4.37
N CYS A 153 -2.93 -8.44 -4.88
CA CYS A 153 -1.59 -7.95 -4.55
C CYS A 153 -1.62 -6.88 -3.47
N TRP A 154 -2.40 -7.12 -2.42
CA TRP A 154 -2.66 -6.19 -1.33
C TRP A 154 -1.40 -5.79 -0.53
N THR A 155 -0.29 -6.52 -0.65
CA THR A 155 1.02 -6.16 -0.04
C THR A 155 1.75 -5.05 -0.80
N ILE A 156 1.39 -4.81 -2.06
CA ILE A 156 1.95 -3.79 -2.96
C ILE A 156 1.03 -2.58 -2.95
N ALA A 157 1.60 -1.37 -2.95
CA ALA A 157 0.80 -0.15 -3.04
C ALA A 157 -0.07 -0.17 -4.32
N PRO A 158 -1.38 0.15 -4.26
CA PRO A 158 -2.26 0.05 -5.43
C PRO A 158 -1.76 0.81 -6.66
N LYS A 159 -1.15 1.98 -6.46
CA LYS A 159 -0.51 2.75 -7.54
C LYS A 159 0.63 1.96 -8.20
N ASN A 160 1.50 1.33 -7.41
CA ASN A 160 2.61 0.54 -7.93
C ASN A 160 2.10 -0.70 -8.68
N VAL A 161 1.00 -1.33 -8.24
CA VAL A 161 0.34 -2.40 -9.01
C VAL A 161 -0.10 -1.90 -10.38
N SER A 162 -0.76 -0.73 -10.45
CA SER A 162 -1.18 -0.14 -11.72
C SER A 162 0.01 0.21 -12.63
N ASP A 163 1.04 0.82 -12.07
CA ASP A 163 2.21 1.28 -12.82
C ASP A 163 3.05 0.09 -13.32
N MET A 164 3.22 -0.97 -12.49
CA MET A 164 4.02 -2.14 -12.84
C MET A 164 3.31 -3.10 -13.79
N TYR A 165 2.00 -3.34 -13.61
CA TYR A 165 1.28 -4.42 -14.31
C TYR A 165 0.46 -3.93 -15.50
N GLY A 166 0.56 -2.64 -15.86
CA GLY A 166 -0.16 -2.06 -16.98
C GLY A 166 0.26 -2.59 -18.35
N ASP A 167 1.50 -3.10 -18.48
CA ASP A 167 1.99 -3.73 -19.70
C ASP A 167 2.44 -5.18 -19.42
N GLU A 168 1.53 -6.12 -19.71
CA GLU A 168 1.68 -7.54 -19.39
C GLU A 168 2.71 -8.29 -20.26
N GLN A 169 2.83 -7.93 -21.54
CA GLN A 169 3.63 -8.67 -22.51
C GLN A 169 5.12 -8.73 -22.15
N PRO A 170 5.80 -7.62 -21.80
CA PRO A 170 7.20 -7.67 -21.39
C PRO A 170 7.42 -8.46 -20.09
N ILE A 171 6.44 -8.45 -19.18
CA ILE A 171 6.48 -9.22 -17.94
C ILE A 171 6.42 -10.72 -18.23
N LEU A 172 5.44 -11.16 -19.04
CA LEU A 172 5.29 -12.56 -19.42
C LEU A 172 6.50 -13.07 -20.20
N ALA A 173 7.09 -12.24 -21.05
CA ALA A 173 8.33 -12.56 -21.75
C ALA A 173 9.52 -12.75 -20.81
N ALA A 174 9.62 -11.95 -19.73
CA ALA A 174 10.63 -12.14 -18.69
C ALA A 174 10.42 -13.45 -17.95
N LEU A 175 9.18 -13.75 -17.52
CA LEU A 175 8.86 -15.00 -16.81
C LEU A 175 9.10 -16.26 -17.65
N ALA A 176 9.10 -16.16 -18.97
CA ALA A 176 9.43 -17.26 -19.88
C ALA A 176 10.93 -17.56 -19.96
N GLN A 177 11.81 -16.69 -19.43
CA GLN A 177 13.24 -16.95 -19.33
C GLN A 177 13.56 -17.80 -18.09
N PRO A 178 14.70 -18.50 -18.04
CA PRO A 178 15.18 -19.10 -16.80
C PRO A 178 15.35 -18.06 -15.69
N GLY A 179 14.86 -18.38 -14.49
CA GLY A 179 14.98 -17.53 -13.31
C GLY A 179 16.33 -17.69 -12.61
N THR A 180 16.66 -16.78 -11.71
CA THR A 180 17.82 -16.84 -10.82
C THR A 180 17.37 -16.62 -9.39
N ALA A 181 17.64 -17.61 -8.54
CA ALA A 181 17.37 -17.61 -7.12
C ALA A 181 18.60 -17.12 -6.34
N THR A 182 18.46 -16.06 -5.56
CA THR A 182 19.40 -15.67 -4.50
C THR A 182 18.94 -16.26 -3.18
N LYS A 183 19.43 -15.82 -2.01
CA LYS A 183 18.86 -16.21 -0.70
C LYS A 183 17.55 -15.47 -0.37
N ASP A 184 17.30 -14.32 -0.99
CA ASP A 184 16.19 -13.43 -0.63
C ASP A 184 15.07 -13.39 -1.68
N ALA A 185 15.40 -13.65 -2.95
CA ALA A 185 14.46 -13.47 -4.06
C ALA A 185 14.71 -14.47 -5.20
N VAL A 186 13.72 -14.59 -6.07
CA VAL A 186 13.86 -15.18 -7.40
C VAL A 186 13.59 -14.10 -8.43
N THR A 187 14.44 -14.02 -9.45
CA THR A 187 14.39 -12.98 -10.48
C THR A 187 14.38 -13.58 -11.88
N TRP A 188 13.57 -13.03 -12.75
CA TRP A 188 13.51 -13.32 -14.18
C TRP A 188 13.79 -12.05 -14.96
N LYS A 189 14.55 -12.13 -16.04
CA LYS A 189 15.00 -10.94 -16.78
C LYS A 189 14.93 -11.15 -18.29
N THR A 190 14.50 -10.11 -19.00
CA THR A 190 14.84 -9.89 -20.42
C THR A 190 15.83 -8.73 -20.54
N ARG A 191 16.09 -8.27 -21.77
CA ARG A 191 16.86 -7.04 -22.03
C ARG A 191 16.14 -5.76 -21.63
N THR A 192 14.84 -5.81 -21.36
CA THR A 192 14.02 -4.61 -21.09
C THR A 192 13.26 -4.68 -19.76
N THR A 193 13.13 -5.87 -19.17
CA THR A 193 12.28 -6.09 -17.99
C THR A 193 12.95 -7.01 -16.98
N THR A 194 12.87 -6.62 -15.72
CA THR A 194 13.20 -7.42 -14.55
C THR A 194 11.92 -7.71 -13.79
N VAL A 195 11.65 -8.97 -13.49
CA VAL A 195 10.55 -9.41 -12.62
C VAL A 195 11.19 -10.11 -11.42
N ALA A 196 10.88 -9.70 -10.20
CA ALA A 196 11.43 -10.34 -9.02
C ALA A 196 10.35 -10.59 -7.96
N VAL A 197 10.50 -11.70 -7.25
CA VAL A 197 9.62 -12.08 -6.16
C VAL A 197 10.47 -12.44 -4.94
N GLU A 198 10.05 -11.97 -3.78
CA GLU A 198 10.68 -12.36 -2.52
C GLU A 198 10.42 -13.84 -2.25
N ARG A 199 11.42 -14.55 -1.72
CA ARG A 199 11.26 -15.99 -1.46
C ARG A 199 10.13 -16.28 -0.47
N ALA A 200 9.97 -15.45 0.56
CA ALA A 200 8.90 -15.62 1.54
C ALA A 200 7.48 -15.55 0.92
N ALA A 201 7.32 -14.81 -0.18
CA ALA A 201 6.04 -14.74 -0.90
C ALA A 201 5.74 -16.02 -1.71
N LEU A 202 6.74 -16.86 -1.99
CA LEU A 202 6.52 -18.12 -2.70
C LEU A 202 5.78 -19.14 -1.83
N ASP A 203 5.87 -19.01 -0.52
CA ASP A 203 5.24 -19.91 0.46
C ASP A 203 3.75 -19.57 0.69
N THR A 204 3.26 -18.43 0.20
CA THR A 204 1.90 -17.94 0.47
C THR A 204 0.86 -18.42 -0.56
N GLY A 205 1.27 -19.28 -1.51
CA GLY A 205 0.40 -19.86 -2.55
C GLY A 205 -0.04 -18.90 -3.66
N TYR A 206 0.18 -17.59 -3.48
CA TYR A 206 0.01 -16.54 -4.49
C TYR A 206 1.06 -15.45 -4.24
N ALA A 207 1.93 -15.21 -5.23
CA ALA A 207 3.07 -14.32 -5.06
C ALA A 207 3.00 -13.18 -6.08
N CYS A 208 2.97 -11.94 -5.60
CA CYS A 208 2.92 -10.74 -6.44
C CYS A 208 4.34 -10.21 -6.69
N PRO A 209 4.89 -10.37 -7.90
CA PRO A 209 6.24 -9.92 -8.20
C PRO A 209 6.31 -8.41 -8.33
N ARG A 210 7.48 -7.83 -8.05
CA ARG A 210 7.81 -6.47 -8.49
C ARG A 210 8.42 -6.50 -9.88
N VAL A 211 8.15 -5.44 -10.63
CA VAL A 211 8.58 -5.27 -12.02
C VAL A 211 9.35 -3.98 -12.14
N ALA A 212 10.52 -4.05 -12.76
CA ALA A 212 11.36 -2.90 -13.07
C ALA A 212 11.87 -3.01 -14.51
N SER A 213 12.42 -1.91 -15.04
CA SER A 213 13.18 -1.93 -16.28
C SER A 213 14.40 -2.85 -16.14
N ALA A 214 14.85 -3.46 -17.25
CA ALA A 214 16.04 -4.32 -17.20
C ALA A 214 17.27 -3.54 -16.75
N GLY A 215 18.09 -4.21 -15.94
CA GLY A 215 19.29 -3.63 -15.34
C GLY A 215 19.00 -2.71 -14.15
N ALA A 216 17.75 -2.32 -13.92
CA ALA A 216 17.35 -1.67 -12.68
C ALA A 216 17.11 -2.71 -11.58
N ASP A 217 17.50 -2.37 -10.36
CA ASP A 217 17.13 -3.11 -9.17
C ASP A 217 15.66 -2.85 -8.83
N ILE A 218 15.08 -3.74 -8.02
CA ILE A 218 13.75 -3.49 -7.47
C ILE A 218 13.90 -2.43 -6.37
N GLU A 219 13.38 -1.25 -6.66
CA GLU A 219 13.34 -0.13 -5.71
C GLU A 219 11.96 -0.01 -5.07
N TYR A 220 11.94 0.52 -3.86
CA TYR A 220 10.73 0.85 -3.12
C TYR A 220 10.59 2.36 -3.07
N ASN A 221 9.40 2.85 -3.40
CA ASN A 221 9.13 4.28 -3.50
C ASN A 221 8.23 4.77 -2.36
N ASP A 222 7.98 6.07 -2.32
CA ASP A 222 7.08 6.72 -1.35
C ASP A 222 5.70 6.07 -1.24
N ALA A 223 5.15 5.51 -2.34
CA ALA A 223 3.86 4.83 -2.28
C ALA A 223 3.94 3.53 -1.48
N ASP A 224 5.06 2.81 -1.52
CA ASP A 224 5.28 1.63 -0.69
C ASP A 224 5.44 2.01 0.79
N ALA A 225 6.09 3.14 1.09
CA ALA A 225 6.20 3.64 2.47
C ALA A 225 4.82 3.99 3.05
N ARG A 226 4.02 4.76 2.30
CA ARG A 226 2.64 5.10 2.71
C ARG A 226 1.77 3.86 2.85
N HIS A 227 1.89 2.89 1.95
CA HIS A 227 1.14 1.64 2.01
C HIS A 227 1.55 0.75 3.19
N THR A 228 2.83 0.77 3.57
CA THR A 228 3.34 0.09 4.76
C THR A 228 2.65 0.64 6.03
N VAL A 229 2.56 1.97 6.16
CA VAL A 229 1.86 2.60 7.28
C VAL A 229 0.36 2.34 7.25
N ARG A 230 -0.27 2.41 6.06
CA ARG A 230 -1.69 2.06 5.88
C ARG A 230 -1.97 0.65 6.38
N ARG A 231 -1.18 -0.34 5.96
CA ARG A 231 -1.33 -1.74 6.40
C ARG A 231 -1.16 -1.88 7.91
N TYR A 232 -0.13 -1.24 8.46
CA TYR A 232 0.13 -1.27 9.90
C TYR A 232 -1.03 -0.69 10.72
N LEU A 233 -1.54 0.48 10.34
CA LEU A 233 -2.69 1.11 10.99
C LEU A 233 -3.98 0.31 10.80
N ALA A 234 -4.21 -0.24 9.60
CA ALA A 234 -5.35 -1.10 9.29
C ALA A 234 -5.40 -2.32 10.22
N ARG A 235 -4.24 -2.96 10.50
CA ARG A 235 -4.15 -4.03 11.50
C ARG A 235 -4.49 -3.55 12.91
N ILE A 236 -3.93 -2.41 13.33
CA ILE A 236 -4.13 -1.85 14.68
C ILE A 236 -5.61 -1.58 14.96
N VAL A 237 -6.33 -1.01 13.99
CA VAL A 237 -7.77 -0.68 14.16
C VAL A 237 -8.70 -1.87 13.90
N GLY A 238 -8.14 -3.07 13.65
CA GLY A 238 -8.91 -4.31 13.51
C GLY A 238 -9.51 -4.54 12.12
N THR A 239 -9.10 -3.77 11.11
CA THR A 239 -9.58 -3.90 9.73
C THR A 239 -8.39 -4.08 8.77
N PRO A 240 -7.61 -5.17 8.89
CA PRO A 240 -6.47 -5.40 8.01
C PRO A 240 -6.91 -5.43 6.55
N LEU A 241 -6.02 -5.03 5.64
CA LEU A 241 -6.36 -4.98 4.20
C LEU A 241 -6.69 -6.35 3.62
N ASP A 242 -6.12 -7.40 4.21
CA ASP A 242 -6.41 -8.80 3.91
C ASP A 242 -6.37 -9.62 5.21
N ALA A 243 -7.14 -10.70 5.27
CA ALA A 243 -7.18 -11.57 6.45
C ALA A 243 -5.81 -12.22 6.77
N ALA A 244 -5.00 -12.49 5.74
CA ALA A 244 -3.65 -13.02 5.84
C ALA A 244 -2.61 -11.98 6.30
N ASP A 245 -2.99 -10.70 6.42
CA ASP A 245 -2.09 -9.62 6.83
C ASP A 245 -1.76 -9.68 8.33
N LYS A 246 -0.88 -10.62 8.69
CA LYS A 246 -0.45 -10.90 10.06
C LYS A 246 1.01 -10.53 10.26
N ASP A 247 1.35 -10.12 11.47
CA ASP A 247 2.71 -9.69 11.83
C ASP A 247 3.77 -10.79 11.62
N GLY A 248 3.45 -12.04 11.96
CA GLY A 248 4.39 -13.16 11.79
C GLY A 248 4.68 -13.52 10.33
N THR A 249 3.73 -13.30 9.42
CA THR A 249 3.88 -13.62 7.99
C THR A 249 4.39 -12.44 7.19
N TYR A 250 3.92 -11.24 7.51
CA TYR A 250 4.28 -10.00 6.86
C TYR A 250 4.69 -8.96 7.92
N PRO A 251 5.90 -9.04 8.48
CA PRO A 251 6.35 -8.08 9.48
C PRO A 251 6.46 -6.68 8.86
N LEU A 252 5.88 -5.67 9.53
CA LEU A 252 5.95 -4.26 9.09
C LEU A 252 6.80 -3.40 10.03
N VAL A 253 7.17 -3.93 11.21
CA VAL A 253 8.02 -3.26 12.18
C VAL A 253 9.46 -3.69 11.96
N CYS A 254 10.39 -2.74 11.99
CA CYS A 254 11.82 -3.05 11.88
C CYS A 254 12.26 -3.99 13.01
N LYS A 255 13.16 -4.92 12.72
CA LYS A 255 13.70 -5.83 13.74
C LYS A 255 14.52 -5.04 14.76
N ALA A 256 14.48 -5.48 16.02
CA ALA A 256 15.34 -4.91 17.07
C ALA A 256 16.82 -5.31 16.89
N SER A 257 17.08 -6.46 16.26
CA SER A 257 18.42 -7.00 16.05
C SER A 257 18.61 -7.53 14.62
N PRO A 258 19.77 -7.28 13.97
CA PRO A 258 20.85 -6.41 14.45
C PRO A 258 20.39 -4.94 14.54
N ALA A 259 21.01 -4.17 15.44
CA ALA A 259 20.76 -2.75 15.59
C ALA A 259 21.30 -2.01 14.35
N THR A 260 20.40 -1.55 13.46
CA THR A 260 20.74 -0.83 12.22
C THR A 260 20.04 0.53 12.12
N TRP A 261 19.27 0.93 13.12
CA TRP A 261 18.43 2.12 13.09
C TRP A 261 19.22 3.39 13.42
N ASP A 262 19.33 4.31 12.44
CA ASP A 262 20.04 5.61 12.54
C ASP A 262 19.42 6.68 11.60
N PRO A 263 18.16 7.09 11.83
CA PRO A 263 17.46 8.03 10.94
C PRO A 263 18.10 9.43 10.92
N THR A 264 18.87 9.80 11.94
CA THR A 264 19.56 11.10 12.03
C THR A 264 20.99 11.05 11.49
N GLY A 265 21.50 9.86 11.11
CA GLY A 265 22.83 9.69 10.51
C GLY A 265 23.97 10.02 11.47
N THR A 266 23.83 9.62 12.74
CA THR A 266 24.86 9.80 13.78
C THR A 266 26.07 8.88 13.61
N GLY A 267 25.95 7.83 12.78
CA GLY A 267 26.94 6.76 12.66
C GLY A 267 26.93 5.78 13.83
N ARG A 268 25.92 5.84 14.71
CA ARG A 268 25.76 4.96 15.87
C ARG A 268 24.40 4.28 15.80
N PRO A 269 24.29 3.15 15.10
CA PRO A 269 23.00 2.49 14.93
C PRO A 269 22.48 1.95 16.26
N SER A 270 21.17 1.96 16.38
CA SER A 270 20.41 1.52 17.55
C SER A 270 19.37 0.46 17.16
N ALA A 271 18.73 -0.15 18.15
CA ALA A 271 17.52 -0.92 17.89
C ALA A 271 16.38 0.03 17.53
N ALA A 272 15.57 -0.34 16.54
CA ALA A 272 14.40 0.44 16.16
C ALA A 272 13.46 0.67 17.36
N PRO A 273 13.11 1.92 17.72
CA PRO A 273 12.31 2.23 18.90
C PRO A 273 10.97 1.49 18.98
N LEU A 274 10.26 1.34 17.86
CA LEU A 274 8.96 0.67 17.79
C LEU A 274 9.06 -0.83 18.10
N ALA A 275 10.17 -1.48 17.72
CA ALA A 275 10.40 -2.90 18.00
C ALA A 275 10.42 -3.21 19.50
N ASN A 276 10.92 -2.27 20.30
CA ASN A 276 10.98 -2.37 21.76
C ASN A 276 9.76 -1.77 22.46
N ASN A 277 8.89 -1.09 21.73
CA ASN A 277 7.69 -0.46 22.27
C ASN A 277 6.51 -0.58 21.28
N PRO A 278 5.99 -1.80 21.06
CA PRO A 278 4.90 -2.02 20.11
C PRO A 278 3.59 -1.33 20.53
N GLY A 279 3.46 -0.95 21.81
CA GLY A 279 2.27 -0.33 22.38
C GLY A 279 2.08 1.16 22.06
N LYS A 280 2.96 1.80 21.27
CA LYS A 280 2.92 3.25 20.98
C LYS A 280 1.61 3.77 20.38
N LEU A 281 0.83 2.90 19.74
CA LEU A 281 -0.46 3.24 19.12
C LEU A 281 -1.66 2.59 19.82
N THR A 282 -1.48 2.11 21.05
CA THR A 282 -2.58 1.57 21.86
C THR A 282 -3.68 2.61 22.00
N GLY A 283 -4.93 2.20 21.74
CA GLY A 283 -6.10 3.06 21.83
C GLY A 283 -6.39 3.88 20.57
N VAL A 284 -5.60 3.75 19.50
CA VAL A 284 -6.01 4.23 18.17
C VAL A 284 -7.19 3.40 17.66
N THR A 285 -8.23 4.06 17.20
CA THR A 285 -9.47 3.41 16.71
C THR A 285 -9.76 3.70 15.25
N LYS A 286 -9.22 4.79 14.69
CA LYS A 286 -9.38 5.20 13.29
C LYS A 286 -8.14 5.94 12.80
N PHE A 287 -7.98 6.00 11.48
CA PHE A 287 -7.00 6.86 10.81
C PHE A 287 -7.58 7.39 9.50
N ALA A 288 -7.09 8.55 9.06
CA ALA A 288 -7.50 9.16 7.80
C ALA A 288 -6.67 8.56 6.64
N ASP A 289 -7.13 7.42 6.10
CA ASP A 289 -6.44 6.67 5.02
C ASP A 289 -6.13 7.52 3.77
N GLN A 290 -6.97 8.51 3.49
CA GLN A 290 -6.82 9.40 2.32
C GLN A 290 -5.90 10.60 2.60
N GLU A 291 -5.46 10.79 3.84
CA GLU A 291 -4.59 11.90 4.27
C GLU A 291 -3.19 11.42 4.66
N ILE A 292 -2.80 10.21 4.21
CA ILE A 292 -1.44 9.71 4.39
C ILE A 292 -0.51 10.45 3.43
N SER A 293 0.47 11.17 3.98
CA SER A 293 1.52 11.87 3.22
C SER A 293 2.90 11.32 3.56
N SER A 294 3.90 11.59 2.73
CA SER A 294 5.28 11.18 2.96
C SER A 294 6.27 12.28 2.60
N GLU A 295 7.40 12.30 3.30
CA GLU A 295 8.54 13.15 3.04
C GLU A 295 9.83 12.34 3.18
N THR A 296 10.78 12.55 2.27
CA THR A 296 12.13 11.98 2.38
C THR A 296 12.88 12.67 3.52
N LEU A 297 13.42 11.89 4.45
CA LEU A 297 14.25 12.43 5.53
C LEU A 297 15.72 12.45 5.12
N ARG A 298 16.31 11.26 4.98
CA ARG A 298 17.73 11.09 4.68
C ARG A 298 18.01 9.67 4.20
N GLY A 299 18.76 9.54 3.11
CA GLY A 299 19.13 8.23 2.56
C GLY A 299 17.87 7.40 2.35
N ASP A 300 17.84 6.20 2.90
CA ASP A 300 16.71 5.27 2.79
C ASP A 300 15.58 5.52 3.79
N TYR A 301 15.68 6.57 4.61
CA TYR A 301 14.68 6.93 5.62
C TYR A 301 13.62 7.91 5.09
N LEU A 302 12.36 7.57 5.36
CA LEU A 302 11.19 8.40 5.07
C LEU A 302 10.38 8.67 6.34
N ALA A 303 9.75 9.84 6.39
CA ALA A 303 8.66 10.15 7.30
C ALA A 303 7.34 9.96 6.57
N VAL A 304 6.36 9.33 7.23
CA VAL A 304 4.98 9.23 6.77
C VAL A 304 4.08 9.80 7.84
N GLU A 305 3.25 10.77 7.48
CA GLU A 305 2.35 11.44 8.41
C GLU A 305 0.91 10.97 8.20
N VAL A 306 0.22 10.65 9.29
CA VAL A 306 -1.17 10.20 9.24
C VAL A 306 -1.97 10.76 10.42
N PRO A 307 -3.12 11.42 10.18
CA PRO A 307 -4.08 11.72 11.23
C PRO A 307 -4.68 10.43 11.81
N VAL A 308 -4.53 10.22 13.12
CA VAL A 308 -5.11 9.09 13.85
C VAL A 308 -6.06 9.57 14.94
N THR A 309 -7.16 8.86 15.13
CA THR A 309 -8.17 9.15 16.17
C THR A 309 -8.11 8.10 17.27
N ASN A 310 -8.03 8.53 18.52
CA ASN A 310 -8.04 7.63 19.67
C ASN A 310 -9.47 7.30 20.16
N SER A 311 -9.58 6.42 21.16
CA SER A 311 -10.85 6.03 21.77
C SER A 311 -11.63 7.18 22.45
N ALA A 312 -10.95 8.28 22.79
CA ALA A 312 -11.57 9.50 23.29
C ALA A 312 -12.08 10.42 22.17
N GLY A 313 -11.97 10.01 20.90
CA GLY A 313 -12.39 10.82 19.75
C GLY A 313 -11.42 11.94 19.37
N VAL A 314 -10.25 12.02 19.99
CA VAL A 314 -9.24 13.03 19.69
C VAL A 314 -8.40 12.60 18.49
N THR A 315 -8.33 13.46 17.48
CA THR A 315 -7.50 13.25 16.29
C THR A 315 -6.19 14.02 16.40
N LYS A 316 -5.07 13.35 16.15
CA LYS A 316 -3.73 13.93 16.06
C LYS A 316 -2.97 13.33 14.90
N THR A 317 -2.16 14.12 14.22
CA THR A 317 -1.17 13.59 13.28
C THR A 317 -0.15 12.77 14.05
N ARG A 318 0.27 11.65 13.46
CA ARG A 318 1.41 10.84 13.90
C ARG A 318 2.40 10.77 12.76
N THR A 319 3.68 10.86 13.11
CA THR A 319 4.77 10.65 12.16
C THR A 319 5.34 9.27 12.38
N PHE A 320 5.38 8.49 11.30
CA PHE A 320 5.98 7.18 11.21
C PHE A 320 7.32 7.34 10.51
N THR A 321 8.40 6.91 11.14
CA THR A 321 9.71 6.88 10.49
C THR A 321 9.94 5.48 9.98
N LEU A 322 10.23 5.37 8.69
CA LEU A 322 10.48 4.11 7.99
C LEU A 322 11.88 4.10 7.40
N VAL A 323 12.40 2.91 7.15
CA VAL A 323 13.63 2.69 6.36
C VAL A 323 13.36 1.66 5.29
N ALA A 324 13.85 1.89 4.08
CA ALA A 324 13.81 0.88 3.02
C ALA A 324 14.82 -0.24 3.32
N GLY A 325 14.40 -1.49 3.10
CA GLY A 325 15.25 -2.66 3.14
C GLY A 325 15.08 -3.52 1.90
N ALA A 326 15.76 -4.66 1.87
CA ALA A 326 15.71 -5.59 0.73
C ALA A 326 14.30 -6.12 0.41
N GLN A 327 13.38 -6.10 1.39
CA GLN A 327 12.01 -6.62 1.29
C GLN A 327 10.95 -5.52 1.50
N GLY A 328 11.33 -4.26 1.23
CA GLY A 328 10.45 -3.12 1.37
C GLY A 328 10.70 -2.33 2.65
N TYR A 329 9.75 -1.46 2.97
CA TYR A 329 9.85 -0.59 4.13
C TYR A 329 9.50 -1.32 5.42
N CYS A 330 10.23 -1.01 6.48
CA CYS A 330 9.83 -1.31 7.85
C CYS A 330 9.69 -0.02 8.67
N ILE A 331 8.75 0.00 9.61
CA ILE A 331 8.51 1.12 10.53
C ILE A 331 9.42 0.94 11.74
N GLY A 332 10.30 1.89 11.97
CA GLY A 332 11.20 1.85 13.12
C GLY A 332 10.81 2.76 14.27
N ASP A 333 10.07 3.84 14.01
CA ASP A 333 9.58 4.73 15.06
C ASP A 333 8.21 5.34 14.76
N VAL A 334 7.52 5.75 15.82
CA VAL A 334 6.28 6.53 15.78
C VAL A 334 6.37 7.66 16.80
N SER A 335 6.16 8.89 16.34
CA SER A 335 6.16 10.10 17.17
C SER A 335 4.81 10.85 17.09
N PRO A 336 4.51 11.70 18.10
CA PRO A 336 3.46 12.72 17.98
C PRO A 336 3.72 13.70 16.85
#